data_AF-A0A354WE37-F1
#
_entry.id   AF-A0A354WE37-F1
#
_cell.length_a   1.000
_cell.length_b   1.000
_cell.length_c   1.000
_cell.angle_alpha   90.00
_cell.angle_beta   90.00
_cell.angle_gamma   90.00
#
_symmetry.space_group_name_H-M   'P 1'
#
loop_
_entity.id
_entity.type
_entity.pdbx_description
1 polymer ?
#
loop_
_entity_poly.entity_id
_entity_poly.type
_entity_poly.pdbx_seq_one_letter_code
_entity_poly.pdbx_strand_id
1 'polypeptide(L)'
;MDEIVKKVASLGLPGIILVILTVASGGSNAAIAAALTALGGPFGIVGGIGILGLITVLGDTVAGYGIETVLKAVYTERSKTESVRYLLKEIKDLPISEDLKIKLKNELSPEINIDAEEVRPPKIIEIVEE
;
A
#
# COMPACT_ATOMS: atom_id res chain seq x y z
N MET A 1 3.81 9.91 13.35
CA MET A 1 3.74 8.95 12.23
C MET A 1 2.32 8.41 12.07
N ASP A 2 1.72 7.84 13.10
CA ASP A 2 0.40 7.18 13.06
C ASP A 2 -0.73 8.01 12.45
N GLU A 3 -0.82 9.30 12.78
CA GLU A 3 -1.89 10.15 12.24
C GLU A 3 -1.74 10.36 10.72
N ILE A 4 -0.50 10.52 10.24
CA ILE A 4 -0.22 10.69 8.82
C ILE A 4 -0.47 9.38 8.08
N VAL A 5 -0.04 8.26 8.66
CA VAL A 5 -0.33 6.92 8.14
C VAL A 5 -1.83 6.71 8.00
N LYS A 6 -2.64 7.09 9.00
CA LYS A 6 -4.10 7.03 8.94
C LYS A 6 -4.69 7.91 7.85
N LYS A 7 -4.22 9.15 7.72
CA LYS A 7 -4.68 10.07 6.65
C LYS A 7 -4.36 9.49 5.28
N VAL A 8 -3.16 8.95 5.07
CA VAL A 8 -2.76 8.34 3.79
C VAL A 8 -3.55 7.05 3.52
N ALA A 9 -3.70 6.20 4.52
CA ALA A 9 -4.50 4.97 4.43
C ALA A 9 -5.96 5.28 4.09
N SER A 10 -6.53 6.36 4.63
CA SER A 10 -7.90 6.80 4.33
C SER A 10 -8.10 7.30 2.89
N LEU A 11 -7.02 7.68 2.20
CA LEU A 11 -7.04 8.02 0.78
C LEU A 11 -6.98 6.78 -0.12
N GLY A 12 -6.70 5.60 0.44
CA GLY A 12 -6.57 4.35 -0.30
C GLY A 12 -5.38 4.34 -1.26
N LEU A 13 -5.54 3.69 -2.42
CA LEU A 13 -4.51 3.61 -3.47
C LEU A 13 -3.99 5.00 -3.92
N PRO A 14 -4.84 6.04 -4.12
CA PRO A 14 -4.36 7.40 -4.39
C PRO A 14 -3.34 7.94 -3.37
N GLY A 15 -3.51 7.61 -2.08
CA GLY A 15 -2.55 7.99 -1.04
C GLY A 15 -1.20 7.29 -1.18
N ILE A 16 -1.20 6.01 -1.59
CA ILE A 16 0.01 5.22 -1.81
C ILE A 16 0.78 5.75 -3.03
N ILE A 17 0.07 6.05 -4.11
CA ILE A 17 0.66 6.67 -5.31
C ILE A 17 1.28 8.02 -4.96
N LEU A 18 0.62 8.82 -4.13
CA LEU A 18 1.17 10.09 -3.66
C LEU A 18 2.49 9.88 -2.92
N VAL A 19 2.58 8.93 -1.98
CA VAL A 19 3.85 8.63 -1.28
C VAL A 19 4.95 8.27 -2.28
N ILE A 20 4.67 7.37 -3.22
CA ILE A 20 5.66 6.95 -4.24
C ILE A 20 6.11 8.15 -5.08
N LEU A 21 5.18 9.00 -5.52
CA LEU A 21 5.48 10.20 -6.31
C LEU A 21 6.29 11.23 -5.51
N THR A 22 5.98 11.44 -4.22
CA THR A 22 6.76 12.33 -3.37
C THR A 22 8.20 11.87 -3.29
N VAL A 23 8.44 10.57 -3.08
CA VAL A 23 9.81 10.02 -3.04
C VAL A 23 10.48 10.11 -4.41
N ALA A 24 9.79 9.69 -5.47
CA ALA A 24 10.32 9.69 -6.84
C ALA A 24 10.62 11.09 -7.37
N SER A 25 9.88 12.11 -6.91
CA SER A 25 10.09 13.50 -7.31
C SER A 25 11.40 14.11 -6.78
N GLY A 26 12.01 13.50 -5.75
CA GLY A 26 13.24 13.99 -5.15
C GLY A 26 13.16 15.43 -4.60
N GLY A 27 11.95 15.91 -4.29
CA GLY A 27 11.72 17.29 -3.86
C GLY A 27 11.60 18.31 -5.00
N SER A 28 11.48 17.87 -6.26
CA SER A 28 11.24 18.77 -7.39
C SER A 28 9.86 19.42 -7.31
N ASN A 29 9.82 20.72 -7.05
CA ASN A 29 8.57 21.50 -6.92
C ASN A 29 7.69 21.41 -8.18
N ALA A 30 8.27 21.30 -9.37
CA ALA A 30 7.52 21.20 -10.62
C ALA A 30 6.83 19.83 -10.77
N ALA A 31 7.52 18.74 -10.39
CA ALA A 31 6.96 17.40 -10.42
C ALA A 31 5.86 17.23 -9.36
N ILE A 32 6.07 17.80 -8.17
CA ILE A 32 5.06 17.85 -7.11
C ILE A 32 3.83 18.64 -7.55
N ALA A 33 4.02 19.80 -8.20
CA ALA A 33 2.91 20.59 -8.73
C ALA A 33 2.11 19.84 -9.81
N ALA A 34 2.78 19.14 -10.73
CA ALA A 34 2.10 18.34 -11.76
C ALA A 34 1.31 17.16 -11.17
N ALA A 35 1.92 16.43 -10.23
CA ALA A 35 1.26 15.35 -9.49
C ALA A 35 0.05 15.89 -8.70
N LEU A 36 0.19 17.07 -8.11
CA LEU A 36 -0.86 17.75 -7.37
C LEU A 36 -2.01 18.20 -8.25
N THR A 37 -1.73 18.73 -9.45
CA THR A 37 -2.79 19.07 -10.41
C THR A 37 -3.52 17.82 -10.87
N ALA A 38 -2.81 16.70 -11.07
CA ALA A 38 -3.42 15.43 -11.44
C ALA A 38 -4.27 14.80 -10.31
N LEU A 39 -3.82 14.88 -9.05
CA LEU A 39 -4.54 14.33 -7.89
C LEU A 39 -5.59 15.29 -7.30
N GLY A 40 -5.36 16.59 -7.35
CA GLY A 40 -6.17 17.63 -6.71
C GLY A 40 -7.53 17.85 -7.38
N GLY A 41 -7.67 17.48 -8.66
CA GLY A 41 -8.95 17.40 -9.36
C GLY A 41 -9.83 18.66 -9.21
N PRO A 42 -11.17 18.52 -9.15
CA PRO A 42 -12.11 19.64 -9.10
C PRO A 42 -12.08 20.44 -7.78
N PHE A 43 -11.34 19.99 -6.76
CA PHE A 43 -11.23 20.68 -5.47
C PHE A 43 -10.35 21.94 -5.53
N GLY A 44 -9.70 22.19 -6.67
CA GLY A 44 -8.96 23.42 -6.95
C GLY A 44 -7.90 23.72 -5.88
N ILE A 45 -7.82 24.99 -5.48
CA ILE A 45 -6.81 25.48 -4.53
C ILE A 45 -6.94 24.80 -3.16
N VAL A 46 -8.16 24.51 -2.70
CA VAL A 46 -8.40 23.91 -1.37
C VAL A 46 -7.83 22.48 -1.32
N GLY A 47 -8.12 21.67 -2.34
CA GLY A 47 -7.52 20.33 -2.48
C GLY A 47 -5.99 20.42 -2.64
N GLY A 48 -5.54 21.40 -3.42
CA GLY A 48 -4.12 21.71 -3.60
C GLY A 48 -3.38 21.94 -2.27
N ILE A 49 -3.89 22.84 -1.43
CA ILE A 49 -3.28 23.15 -0.12
C ILE A 49 -3.33 21.95 0.81
N GLY A 50 -4.43 21.20 0.83
CA GLY A 50 -4.57 20.01 1.67
C GLY A 50 -3.54 18.94 1.35
N ILE A 51 -3.36 18.64 0.06
CA ILE A 51 -2.35 17.67 -0.40
C ILE A 51 -0.93 18.22 -0.18
N LEU A 52 -0.66 19.51 -0.40
CA LEU A 52 0.66 20.11 -0.13
C LEU A 52 1.05 19.99 1.35
N GLY A 53 0.12 20.27 2.26
CA GLY A 53 0.33 20.08 3.70
C GLY A 53 0.64 18.62 4.04
N LEU A 54 -0.07 17.68 3.41
CA LEU A 54 0.19 16.24 3.52
C LEU A 54 1.58 15.86 2.99
N ILE A 55 1.96 16.33 1.80
CA ILE A 55 3.25 16.04 1.15
C ILE A 55 4.42 16.53 2.01
N THR A 56 4.33 17.72 2.61
CA THR A 56 5.40 18.23 3.48
C THR A 56 5.65 17.31 4.67
N VAL A 57 4.61 16.97 5.43
CA VAL A 57 4.75 16.10 6.61
C VAL A 57 5.10 14.66 6.21
N LEU A 58 4.60 14.20 5.06
CA LEU A 58 4.99 12.91 4.48
C LEU A 58 6.46 12.88 4.09
N GLY A 59 6.97 13.95 3.48
CA GLY A 59 8.38 14.10 3.13
C GLY A 59 9.26 13.95 4.36
N ASP A 60 8.93 14.65 5.45
CA ASP A 60 9.65 14.53 6.72
C ASP A 60 9.57 13.11 7.29
N THR A 61 8.41 12.47 7.21
CA THR A 61 8.21 11.11 7.70
C THR A 61 9.01 10.09 6.88
N VAL A 62 9.01 10.22 5.55
CA VAL A 62 9.79 9.34 4.66
C VAL A 62 11.29 9.58 4.86
N ALA A 63 11.72 10.84 5.00
CA ALA A 63 13.12 11.17 5.24
C ALA A 63 13.62 10.62 6.59
N GLY A 64 12.77 10.60 7.62
CA GLY A 64 13.12 10.09 8.95
C GLY A 64 13.07 8.56 9.09
N TYR A 65 12.07 7.90 8.48
CA TYR A 65 11.80 6.47 8.71
C TYR A 65 12.06 5.58 7.48
N GLY A 66 12.25 6.18 6.31
CA GLY A 66 12.36 5.48 5.03
C GLY A 66 10.99 5.11 4.42
N ILE A 67 10.97 4.97 3.10
CA ILE A 67 9.75 4.63 2.35
C ILE A 67 9.19 3.26 2.76
N GLU A 68 10.05 2.27 3.04
CA GLU A 68 9.62 0.92 3.41
C GLU A 68 8.75 0.92 4.67
N THR A 69 9.22 1.59 5.72
CA THR A 69 8.53 1.67 7.01
C THR A 69 7.19 2.39 6.88
N VAL A 70 7.15 3.48 6.12
CA VAL A 70 5.92 4.24 5.86
C VAL A 70 4.92 3.39 5.10
N LEU A 71 5.36 2.71 4.05
CA LEU A 71 4.48 1.92 3.18
C LEU A 71 3.93 0.69 3.91
N LYS A 72 4.75 0.01 4.73
CA LYS A 72 4.31 -1.05 5.63
C LYS A 72 3.21 -0.56 6.57
N ALA A 73 3.46 0.55 7.28
CA ALA A 73 2.49 1.09 8.23
C ALA A 73 1.16 1.46 7.56
N VAL A 74 1.18 2.02 6.35
CA VAL A 74 -0.03 2.35 5.57
C VAL A 74 -0.79 1.09 5.18
N TYR A 75 -0.11 0.06 4.70
CA TYR A 75 -0.74 -1.21 4.34
C TYR A 75 -1.28 -1.96 5.56
N THR A 76 -0.59 -1.93 6.70
CA THR A 76 -1.08 -2.48 7.98
C THR A 76 -2.31 -1.74 8.50
N GLU A 77 -2.42 -0.43 8.27
CA GLU A 77 -3.63 0.31 8.61
C GLU A 77 -4.79 -0.06 7.67
N ARG A 78 -4.54 -0.16 6.35
CA ARG A 78 -5.56 -0.56 5.36
C ARG A 78 -6.01 -2.01 5.51
N SER A 79 -5.16 -2.91 6.00
CA SER A 79 -5.55 -4.32 6.24
C SER A 79 -6.60 -4.47 7.34
N LYS A 80 -6.84 -3.43 8.15
CA LYS A 80 -7.92 -3.41 9.16
C LYS A 80 -9.29 -3.15 8.53
N THR A 81 -9.34 -2.47 7.39
CA THR A 81 -10.58 -2.06 6.71
C THR A 81 -10.82 -2.81 5.41
N GLU A 82 -9.78 -3.33 4.77
CA GLU A 82 -9.82 -3.97 3.46
C GLU A 82 -9.30 -5.42 3.51
N SER A 83 -9.69 -6.24 2.53
CA SER A 83 -9.24 -7.63 2.47
C SER A 83 -7.75 -7.73 2.09
N VAL A 84 -7.00 -8.59 2.77
CA VAL A 84 -5.58 -8.84 2.48
C VAL A 84 -5.36 -9.29 1.03
N ARG A 85 -6.25 -10.11 0.47
CA ARG A 85 -6.16 -10.55 -0.94
C ARG A 85 -6.22 -9.40 -1.93
N TYR A 86 -7.04 -8.39 -1.64
CA TYR A 86 -7.13 -7.18 -2.46
C TYR A 86 -5.82 -6.38 -2.40
N LEU A 87 -5.30 -6.16 -1.19
CA LEU A 87 -4.05 -5.43 -0.98
C LEU A 87 -2.85 -6.14 -1.65
N LEU A 88 -2.78 -7.47 -1.59
CA LEU A 88 -1.73 -8.25 -2.27
C LEU A 88 -1.78 -8.11 -3.80
N LYS A 89 -2.99 -8.04 -4.38
CA LYS A 89 -3.16 -7.78 -5.81
C LYS A 89 -2.73 -6.35 -6.16
N GLU A 90 -3.13 -5.39 -5.36
CA GLU A 90 -2.75 -3.97 -5.52
C GLU A 90 -1.22 -3.80 -5.49
N ILE A 91 -0.53 -4.40 -4.52
CA ILE A 91 0.94 -4.34 -4.38
C ILE A 91 1.65 -4.88 -5.64
N LYS A 92 1.08 -5.89 -6.30
CA LYS A 92 1.67 -6.46 -7.53
C LYS A 92 1.74 -5.43 -8.65
N ASP A 93 0.70 -4.60 -8.75
CA ASP A 93 0.52 -3.61 -9.82
C ASP A 93 1.20 -2.25 -9.50
N LEU A 94 1.77 -2.09 -8.30
CA LEU A 94 2.47 -0.85 -7.93
C LEU A 94 3.78 -0.63 -8.71
N PRO A 95 4.08 0.62 -9.10
CA PRO A 95 5.34 1.01 -9.76
C PRO A 95 6.48 1.17 -8.73
N ILE A 96 6.79 0.11 -8.00
CA ILE A 96 7.88 0.05 -7.01
C ILE A 96 8.82 -1.14 -7.31
N SER A 97 9.98 -1.20 -6.65
CA SER A 97 10.91 -2.32 -6.81
C SER A 97 10.31 -3.65 -6.33
N GLU A 98 10.70 -4.74 -6.98
CA GLU A 98 10.23 -6.09 -6.63
C GLU A 98 10.61 -6.46 -5.17
N ASP A 99 11.79 -6.06 -4.71
CA ASP A 99 12.20 -6.26 -3.32
C ASP A 99 11.23 -5.63 -2.31
N LEU A 100 10.75 -4.41 -2.61
CA LEU A 100 9.80 -3.72 -1.75
C LEU A 100 8.42 -4.40 -1.80
N LYS A 101 8.01 -4.89 -2.97
CA LYS A 101 6.77 -5.68 -3.10
C LYS A 101 6.82 -6.94 -2.23
N ILE A 102 7.93 -7.67 -2.24
CA ILE A 102 8.11 -8.88 -1.42
C ILE A 102 7.98 -8.52 0.07
N LYS A 103 8.68 -7.47 0.51
CA LYS A 103 8.63 -7.00 1.91
C LYS A 103 7.22 -6.61 2.37
N LEU A 104 6.44 -5.95 1.51
CA LEU A 104 5.04 -5.59 1.83
C LEU A 104 4.13 -6.82 1.88
N LYS A 105 4.32 -7.79 0.97
CA LYS A 105 3.55 -9.04 0.98
C LYS A 105 3.82 -9.82 2.26
N ASN A 106 5.08 -9.92 2.68
CA ASN A 106 5.47 -10.61 3.91
C ASN A 106 4.93 -9.93 5.17
N GLU A 107 4.78 -8.59 5.15
CA GLU A 107 4.17 -7.86 6.27
C GLU A 107 2.66 -8.12 6.39
N LEU A 108 1.96 -8.18 5.25
CA LEU A 108 0.50 -8.41 5.20
C LEU A 108 0.10 -9.87 5.31
N SER A 109 1.01 -10.76 4.94
CA SER A 109 0.90 -12.20 5.06
C SER A 109 2.23 -12.68 5.62
N PRO A 110 2.45 -12.56 6.96
CA PRO A 110 3.55 -13.27 7.57
C PRO A 110 3.33 -14.72 7.20
N GLU A 111 4.27 -15.30 6.47
CA GLU A 111 4.14 -16.64 5.90
C GLU A 111 3.49 -17.56 6.94
N ILE A 112 2.22 -17.93 6.68
CA ILE A 112 1.80 -19.24 7.12
C ILE A 112 2.63 -20.13 6.20
N ASN A 113 3.73 -20.64 6.74
CA ASN A 113 4.43 -21.79 6.21
C ASN A 113 3.41 -22.92 6.11
N ILE A 114 2.67 -22.97 5.00
CA ILE A 114 1.96 -24.16 4.56
C ILE A 114 2.81 -24.78 3.47
N ASP A 115 3.87 -25.46 3.92
CA ASP A 115 4.19 -26.78 3.38
C ASP A 115 2.93 -27.66 3.51
N ALA A 116 1.98 -27.52 2.57
CA ALA A 116 0.80 -28.38 2.50
C ALA A 116 0.13 -28.31 1.11
N GLU A 117 0.91 -28.46 0.04
CA GLU A 117 0.36 -28.96 -1.22
C GLU A 117 0.85 -30.40 -1.44
N GLU A 118 0.55 -31.29 -0.49
CA GLU A 118 0.41 -32.71 -0.84
C GLU A 118 -1.06 -32.94 -1.18
N VAL A 119 -1.33 -32.88 -2.48
CA VAL A 119 -2.59 -33.24 -3.12
C VAL A 119 -3.04 -34.60 -2.59
N ARG A 120 -4.00 -34.63 -1.66
CA ARG A 120 -4.68 -35.87 -1.29
C ARG A 120 -5.72 -36.17 -2.37
N PRO A 121 -5.56 -37.23 -3.19
CA PRO A 121 -6.62 -37.63 -4.11
C PRO A 121 -7.88 -38.00 -3.33
N PRO A 122 -9.07 -37.82 -3.91
CA PRO A 122 -10.33 -38.08 -3.23
C PRO A 122 -10.39 -39.53 -2.76
N LYS A 123 -10.58 -39.74 -1.45
CA LYS A 123 -10.81 -41.06 -0.88
C LYS A 123 -12.18 -41.54 -1.37
N ILE A 124 -12.19 -42.54 -2.24
CA ILE A 124 -13.39 -43.24 -2.70
C ILE A 124 -14.08 -43.81 -1.46
N ILE A 125 -15.33 -43.43 -1.25
CA ILE A 125 -16.18 -43.99 -0.19
C ILE A 125 -16.80 -45.25 -0.80
N GLU A 126 -16.31 -46.43 -0.44
CA GLU A 126 -17.03 -47.68 -0.70
C GLU A 126 -18.26 -47.70 0.21
N ILE A 127 -19.44 -47.60 -0.42
CA ILE A 127 -20.72 -47.89 0.22
C ILE A 127 -20.79 -49.42 0.32
N VAL A 128 -20.67 -49.95 1.53
CA VAL A 128 -21.08 -51.33 1.81
C VAL A 128 -22.55 -51.26 2.21
N GLU A 129 -23.43 -51.68 1.29
CA GLU A 129 -24.81 -52.04 1.62
C GLU A 129 -24.81 -53.34 2.44
N GLU A 130 -25.41 -53.23 3.63
CA GLU A 130 -25.98 -54.26 4.54
C GLU A 130 -25.19 -55.56 4.83
#